data_AF-A0A8H5GLI7-F1
#
_entry.id   AF-A0A8H5GLI7-F1
#
_cell.length_a   1.000
_cell.length_b   1.000
_cell.length_c   1.000
_cell.angle_alpha   90.00
_cell.angle_beta   90.00
_cell.angle_gamma   90.00
#
_symmetry.space_group_name_H-M   'P 1'
#
loop_
_entity.id
_entity.type
_entity.pdbx_description
1 polymer ?
#
loop_
_entity_poly.entity_id
_entity_poly.type
_entity_poly.pdbx_seq_one_letter_code
_entity_poly.pdbx_strand_id
1 'polypeptide(L)'
;MDDGSHWAPTSSPCPRLRRVSELGWWWLRRGHLPSRLSSHFPAEYEMRSLRATVLEKLEPLHTLKSAREFAQVFFDILQIHRWLYEHPQILHRDLSMANIMYRREDDKVYGALSDFDLSSFRDSMNDGPTSKHRTGTKPFMAFDLLNAGSEQLHRYRHDLKSLFYIILIYSSHYSDPTTRASSLPFKLWLFVQLYFNNFTQWLAIIRRMLDKGYKSLPSTDDDYLPEEEQLLADLYDWDTLDVNFTYTKVMDVMRFFGGRELVTRWNGERRD
;
A
#
# COMPACT_ATOMS: atom_id res chain seq x y z
N MET A 1 23.02 36.06 44.66
CA MET A 1 23.53 34.71 44.33
C MET A 1 22.34 34.03 43.67
N ASP A 2 22.02 34.25 42.38
CA ASP A 2 22.85 34.02 41.18
C ASP A 2 23.66 32.73 41.32
N ASP A 3 23.55 31.72 40.46
CA ASP A 3 23.38 31.67 38.99
C ASP A 3 22.57 30.38 38.63
N GLY A 4 22.19 29.96 37.42
CA GLY A 4 22.59 30.28 36.05
C GLY A 4 22.58 28.99 35.21
N SER A 5 21.48 28.75 34.48
CA SER A 5 21.46 28.31 33.06
C SER A 5 22.11 26.98 32.55
N HIS A 6 21.37 26.37 31.60
CA HIS A 6 21.78 25.46 30.50
C HIS A 6 21.91 23.96 30.86
N TRP A 7 21.21 23.00 30.24
CA TRP A 7 20.91 22.82 28.82
C TRP A 7 19.66 21.96 28.58
N ALA A 8 18.83 22.34 27.60
CA ALA A 8 17.99 21.40 26.86
C ALA A 8 18.79 20.81 25.68
N PRO A 9 18.42 19.62 25.18
CA PRO A 9 18.14 19.56 23.74
C PRO A 9 16.82 18.83 23.42
N THR A 10 15.97 19.58 22.74
CA THR A 10 15.15 19.19 21.58
C THR A 10 14.39 17.86 21.63
N SER A 11 13.18 17.95 22.20
CA SER A 11 12.05 17.07 21.87
C SER A 11 11.59 17.32 20.43
N SER A 12 11.57 16.28 19.59
CA SER A 12 10.64 16.20 18.47
C SER A 12 9.42 15.42 18.94
N PRO A 13 8.27 16.06 19.17
CA PRO A 13 7.05 15.36 19.57
C PRO A 13 6.45 14.66 18.36
N CYS A 14 6.09 13.38 18.51
CA CYS A 14 5.11 12.71 17.66
C CYS A 14 3.94 13.66 17.36
N PRO A 15 3.49 13.82 16.11
CA PRO A 15 2.32 14.61 15.82
C PRO A 15 1.11 13.95 16.50
N ARG A 16 0.70 14.48 17.65
CA ARG A 16 -0.60 14.19 18.23
C ARG A 16 -1.63 14.56 17.17
N LEU A 17 -2.40 13.57 16.69
CA LEU A 17 -3.68 13.81 16.01
C LEU A 17 -4.52 14.70 16.94
N ARG A 18 -4.48 16.02 16.72
CA ARG A 18 -5.42 16.92 17.35
C ARG A 18 -6.72 16.73 16.59
N ARG A 19 -7.70 16.14 17.26
CA ARG A 19 -9.09 16.27 16.84
C ARG A 19 -9.36 17.78 16.81
N VAL A 20 -9.51 18.35 15.62
CA VAL A 20 -9.92 19.75 15.49
C VAL A 20 -11.40 19.78 15.84
N SER A 21 -11.70 19.77 17.13
CA SER A 21 -13.01 20.17 17.62
C SER A 21 -13.12 21.66 17.32
N GLU A 22 -14.01 21.97 16.38
CA GLU A 22 -14.66 23.27 16.26
C GLU A 22 -13.76 24.45 15.86
N LEU A 23 -13.14 24.36 14.68
CA LEU A 23 -13.07 25.58 13.87
C LEU A 23 -14.51 25.90 13.48
N GLY A 24 -15.02 27.05 13.91
CA GLY A 24 -16.40 27.49 13.67
C GLY A 24 -16.71 27.65 12.19
N TRP A 25 -17.17 26.59 11.54
CA TRP A 25 -17.66 26.60 10.15
C TRP A 25 -19.13 27.06 10.10
N TRP A 26 -19.41 28.28 10.55
CA TRP A 26 -20.75 28.87 10.59
C TRP A 26 -21.44 28.94 9.21
N TRP A 27 -20.68 28.81 8.13
CA TRP A 27 -21.17 28.81 6.74
C TRP A 27 -21.63 27.43 6.25
N LEU A 28 -21.13 26.33 6.83
CA LEU A 28 -21.55 24.95 6.51
C LEU A 28 -22.81 24.52 7.28
N ARG A 29 -23.16 25.24 8.36
CA ARG A 29 -24.39 25.02 9.15
C ARG A 29 -25.65 25.68 8.57
N ARG A 30 -25.58 26.34 7.39
CA ARG A 30 -26.79 26.77 6.69
C ARG A 30 -27.43 25.58 5.98
N GLY A 31 -28.17 24.81 6.76
CA GLY A 31 -28.96 23.67 6.29
C GLY A 31 -30.07 24.11 5.35
N HIS A 32 -29.94 23.80 4.06
CA HIS A 32 -31.08 23.79 3.13
C HIS A 32 -30.97 22.75 1.99
N LEU A 33 -29.79 22.18 1.71
CA LEU A 33 -29.64 21.20 0.63
C LEU A 33 -29.98 19.74 1.04
N PRO A 34 -29.44 19.20 2.14
CA PRO A 34 -29.66 17.78 2.49
C PRO A 34 -31.13 17.45 2.79
N SER A 35 -31.83 18.36 3.48
CA SER A 35 -33.24 18.19 3.89
C SER A 35 -34.24 18.26 2.73
N ARG A 36 -33.87 18.91 1.61
CA ARG A 36 -34.69 19.00 0.40
C ARG A 36 -34.55 17.76 -0.49
N LEU A 37 -33.38 17.13 -0.49
CA LEU A 37 -33.14 15.90 -1.26
C LEU A 37 -33.73 14.67 -0.54
N SER A 38 -33.66 14.63 0.80
CA SER A 38 -34.26 13.54 1.59
C SER A 38 -35.78 13.52 1.53
N SER A 39 -36.44 14.65 1.24
CA SER A 39 -37.90 14.73 1.09
C SER A 39 -38.40 14.30 -0.29
N HIS A 40 -37.55 14.34 -1.32
CA HIS A 40 -37.87 13.86 -2.67
C HIS A 40 -37.44 12.40 -2.93
N PHE A 41 -36.42 11.90 -2.22
CA PHE A 41 -35.92 10.52 -2.35
C PHE A 41 -35.68 9.85 -0.99
N PRO A 42 -36.73 9.67 -0.16
CA PRO A 42 -36.57 9.21 1.23
C PRO A 42 -36.03 7.78 1.38
N ALA A 43 -36.14 6.94 0.34
CA ALA A 43 -35.69 5.54 0.38
C ALA A 43 -34.24 5.34 -0.14
N GLU A 44 -33.63 6.33 -0.78
CA GLU A 44 -32.33 6.19 -1.48
C GLU A 44 -31.29 7.25 -1.06
N TYR A 45 -31.66 8.22 -0.23
CA TYR A 45 -30.76 9.30 0.16
C TYR A 45 -29.88 8.92 1.34
N GLU A 46 -28.63 8.54 1.06
CA GLU A 46 -27.57 8.44 2.07
C GLU A 46 -27.11 9.84 2.51
N MET A 47 -27.30 10.16 3.79
CA MET A 47 -26.84 11.42 4.36
C MET A 47 -25.31 11.49 4.37
N ARG A 48 -24.73 12.29 3.47
CA ARG A 48 -23.29 12.50 3.40
C ARG A 48 -22.86 13.68 4.27
N SER A 49 -21.92 13.42 5.18
CA SER A 49 -21.26 14.46 5.96
C SER A 49 -19.96 14.86 5.29
N LEU A 50 -19.76 16.16 5.03
CA LEU A 50 -18.46 16.65 4.62
C LEU A 50 -17.49 16.55 5.80
N ARG A 51 -16.40 15.82 5.62
CA ARG A 51 -15.29 15.73 6.58
C ARG A 51 -14.02 16.18 5.86
N ALA A 52 -13.19 16.95 6.55
CA ALA A 52 -11.89 17.39 6.06
C ALA A 52 -10.81 17.00 7.07
N THR A 53 -9.72 16.41 6.57
CA THR A 53 -8.55 16.04 7.37
C THR A 53 -7.39 16.93 6.94
N VAL A 54 -6.73 17.57 7.91
CA VAL A 54 -5.52 18.36 7.67
C VAL A 54 -4.32 17.47 7.96
N LEU A 55 -3.48 17.26 6.96
CA LEU A 55 -2.28 16.43 7.02
C LEU A 55 -1.04 17.28 6.71
N GLU A 56 0.14 16.75 7.03
CA GLU A 56 1.38 17.32 6.51
C GLU A 56 1.37 17.34 4.97
N LYS A 57 2.04 18.33 4.38
CA LYS A 57 2.17 18.38 2.92
C LYS A 57 3.12 17.27 2.47
N LEU A 58 2.59 16.34 1.70
CA LEU A 58 3.35 15.29 1.03
C LEU A 58 3.53 15.60 -0.46
N GLU A 59 4.61 15.10 -1.05
CA GLU A 59 4.93 15.23 -2.46
C GLU A 59 4.60 13.91 -3.20
N PRO A 60 4.09 13.97 -4.44
CA PRO A 60 3.69 12.78 -5.19
C PRO A 60 4.91 12.02 -5.74
N LEU A 61 4.80 10.70 -5.88
CA LEU A 61 5.92 9.83 -6.25
C LEU A 61 6.68 10.23 -7.54
N HIS A 62 5.98 10.79 -8.54
CA HIS A 62 6.57 11.18 -9.83
C HIS A 62 7.51 12.41 -9.75
N THR A 63 7.62 13.10 -8.62
CA THR A 63 8.54 14.24 -8.45
C THR A 63 9.90 13.85 -7.87
N LEU A 64 10.11 12.57 -7.54
CA LEU A 64 11.40 12.05 -7.11
C LEU A 64 12.46 12.18 -8.21
N LYS A 65 13.73 12.36 -7.82
CA LYS A 65 14.80 12.77 -8.74
C LYS A 65 15.75 11.67 -9.14
N SER A 66 15.74 10.53 -8.44
CA SER A 66 16.64 9.41 -8.75
C SER A 66 15.99 8.06 -8.49
N ALA A 67 16.39 7.04 -9.26
CA ALA A 67 15.98 5.65 -9.04
C ALA A 67 16.26 5.16 -7.61
N ARG A 68 17.30 5.68 -6.95
CA ARG A 68 17.61 5.33 -5.55
C ARG A 68 16.60 5.94 -4.57
N GLU A 69 16.11 7.14 -4.83
CA GLU A 69 15.04 7.73 -4.01
C GLU A 69 13.74 6.94 -4.16
N PHE A 70 13.39 6.51 -5.39
CA PHE A 70 12.26 5.59 -5.61
C PHE A 70 12.44 4.29 -4.82
N ALA A 71 13.63 3.69 -4.89
CA ALA A 71 13.95 2.47 -4.16
C ALA A 71 13.77 2.65 -2.64
N GLN A 72 14.28 3.76 -2.09
CA GLN A 72 14.10 4.08 -0.68
C GLN A 72 12.63 4.26 -0.31
N VAL A 73 11.84 5.00 -1.12
CA VAL A 73 10.41 5.20 -0.86
C VAL A 73 9.65 3.88 -0.92
N PHE A 74 9.86 3.03 -1.93
CA PHE A 74 9.20 1.73 -2.00
C PHE A 74 9.58 0.81 -0.84
N PHE A 75 10.83 0.86 -0.38
CA PHE A 75 11.26 0.11 0.80
C PHE A 75 10.65 0.66 2.10
N ASP A 76 10.47 1.98 2.22
CA ASP A 76 9.74 2.60 3.33
C ASP A 76 8.25 2.18 3.31
N ILE A 77 7.60 2.15 2.14
CA ILE A 77 6.20 1.67 2.01
C ILE A 77 6.07 0.21 2.42
N LEU A 78 7.02 -0.65 2.04
CA LEU A 78 7.02 -2.06 2.46
C LEU A 78 7.13 -2.20 3.99
N GLN A 79 7.96 -1.38 4.64
CA GLN A 79 8.08 -1.34 6.09
C GLN A 79 6.80 -0.83 6.76
N ILE A 80 6.21 0.25 6.25
CA ILE A 80 4.94 0.81 6.75
C ILE A 80 3.83 -0.23 6.62
N HIS A 81 3.73 -0.87 5.46
CA HIS A 81 2.70 -1.87 5.18
C HIS A 81 2.84 -3.09 6.10
N ARG A 82 4.08 -3.57 6.33
CA ARG A 82 4.35 -4.61 7.32
C ARG A 82 3.94 -4.19 8.72
N TRP A 83 4.32 -2.99 9.13
CA TRP A 83 3.98 -2.47 10.46
C TRP A 83 2.46 -2.41 10.65
N LEU A 84 1.71 -1.90 9.66
CA LEU A 84 0.25 -1.86 9.64
C LEU A 84 -0.36 -3.26 9.78
N TYR A 85 0.19 -4.24 9.08
CA TYR A 85 -0.29 -5.62 9.15
C TYR A 85 -0.01 -6.27 10.51
N GLU A 86 1.18 -6.07 11.07
CA GLU A 86 1.61 -6.75 12.31
C GLU A 86 1.09 -6.07 13.59
N HIS A 87 0.80 -4.77 13.59
CA HIS A 87 0.49 -4.00 14.81
C HIS A 87 -0.99 -3.67 14.94
N PRO A 88 -1.55 -2.75 14.13
CA PRO A 88 -2.98 -2.48 14.18
C PRO A 88 -3.81 -3.51 13.38
N GLN A 89 -3.18 -4.51 12.76
CA GLN A 89 -3.84 -5.54 11.94
C GLN A 89 -4.66 -4.94 10.80
N ILE A 90 -4.11 -3.95 10.10
CA ILE A 90 -4.77 -3.22 9.01
C ILE A 90 -4.24 -3.72 7.66
N LEU A 91 -5.15 -3.97 6.73
CA LEU A 91 -4.87 -4.15 5.30
C LEU A 91 -5.22 -2.86 4.56
N HIS A 92 -4.33 -2.41 3.66
CA HIS A 92 -4.52 -1.15 2.94
C HIS A 92 -5.55 -1.29 1.82
N ARG A 93 -5.48 -2.39 1.04
CA ARG A 93 -6.42 -2.77 -0.03
C ARG A 93 -6.44 -1.90 -1.27
N ASP A 94 -5.87 -0.70 -1.23
CA ASP A 94 -5.75 0.17 -2.42
C ASP A 94 -4.36 0.78 -2.58
N LEU A 95 -3.32 -0.07 -2.61
CA LEU A 95 -1.98 0.40 -2.99
C LEU A 95 -1.96 0.81 -4.47
N SER A 96 -1.68 2.08 -4.72
CA SER A 96 -1.64 2.69 -6.06
C SER A 96 -0.51 3.73 -6.15
N MET A 97 -0.14 4.13 -7.38
CA MET A 97 0.86 5.20 -7.58
C MET A 97 0.45 6.54 -6.97
N ALA A 98 -0.85 6.80 -6.84
CA ALA A 98 -1.38 8.03 -6.25
C ALA A 98 -1.32 8.03 -4.72
N ASN A 99 -1.38 6.83 -4.12
CA ASN A 99 -1.43 6.64 -2.66
C ASN A 99 -0.03 6.46 -2.04
N ILE A 100 1.00 6.26 -2.88
CA ILE A 100 2.39 6.31 -2.47
C ILE A 100 2.90 7.74 -2.66
N MET A 101 3.28 8.37 -1.55
CA MET A 101 3.81 9.72 -1.51
C MET A 101 5.16 9.72 -0.80
N TYR A 102 5.78 10.88 -0.70
CA TYR A 102 6.97 11.06 0.13
C TYR A 102 7.02 12.45 0.76
N ARG A 103 7.83 12.59 1.80
CA ARG A 103 8.30 13.89 2.30
C ARG A 103 9.82 13.97 2.24
N ARG A 104 10.35 15.18 2.28
CA ARG A 104 11.80 15.43 2.28
C ARG A 104 12.19 16.21 3.53
N GLU A 105 13.16 15.69 4.26
CA GLU A 105 13.77 16.33 5.42
C GLU A 105 15.29 16.14 5.33
N ASP A 106 16.07 17.22 5.47
CA ASP A 106 17.55 17.20 5.43
C ASP A 106 18.12 16.38 4.25
N ASP A 107 17.63 16.67 3.04
CA ASP A 107 17.94 15.98 1.78
C ASP A 107 17.59 14.49 1.70
N LYS A 108 16.99 13.92 2.75
CA LYS A 108 16.51 12.53 2.78
C LYS A 108 15.04 12.47 2.40
N VAL A 109 14.70 11.45 1.63
CA VAL A 109 13.31 11.11 1.33
C VAL A 109 12.78 10.10 2.34
N TYR A 110 11.51 10.24 2.67
CA TYR A 110 10.76 9.33 3.53
C TYR A 110 9.47 8.97 2.82
N GLY A 111 9.28 7.68 2.55
CA GLY A 111 8.02 7.20 2.00
C GLY A 111 6.86 7.42 2.96
N ALA A 112 5.71 7.78 2.40
CA ALA A 112 4.47 7.97 3.13
C ALA A 112 3.33 7.27 2.37
N LEU A 113 2.53 6.51 3.10
CA LEU A 113 1.35 5.83 2.57
C LEU A 113 0.11 6.62 2.95
N SER A 114 -0.72 6.98 1.96
CA SER A 114 -1.97 7.73 2.14
C SER A 114 -3.19 6.94 1.66
N ASP A 115 -4.37 7.47 1.93
CA ASP A 115 -5.67 6.97 1.47
C ASP A 115 -6.06 5.60 2.05
N PHE A 116 -6.59 5.64 3.26
CA PHE A 116 -7.05 4.47 4.01
C PHE A 116 -8.58 4.28 3.93
N ASP A 117 -9.25 4.98 3.02
CA ASP A 117 -10.72 4.95 2.93
C ASP A 117 -11.26 3.56 2.56
N LEU A 118 -10.43 2.74 1.90
CA LEU A 118 -10.73 1.35 1.52
C LEU A 118 -10.07 0.31 2.43
N SER A 119 -9.36 0.75 3.47
CA SER A 119 -8.66 -0.13 4.40
C SER A 119 -9.64 -0.92 5.28
N SER A 120 -9.19 -2.06 5.80
CA SER A 120 -9.98 -2.85 6.75
C SER A 120 -9.11 -3.51 7.81
N PHE A 121 -9.69 -3.73 8.99
CA PHE A 121 -9.06 -4.55 10.01
C PHE A 121 -9.13 -6.02 9.60
N ARG A 122 -8.07 -6.78 9.87
CA ARG A 122 -7.98 -8.21 9.56
C ARG A 122 -9.12 -9.00 10.20
N ASP A 123 -9.45 -8.69 11.45
CA ASP A 123 -10.46 -9.44 12.20
C ASP A 123 -11.90 -9.10 11.79
N SER A 124 -12.09 -8.00 11.04
CA SER A 124 -13.38 -7.64 10.43
C SER A 124 -13.67 -8.39 9.11
N MET A 125 -12.75 -9.25 8.64
CA MET A 125 -12.95 -10.05 7.42
C MET A 125 -14.08 -11.07 7.55
N ASN A 126 -14.43 -11.52 8.77
CA ASN A 126 -15.51 -12.49 9.00
C ASN A 126 -16.92 -11.89 8.95
N ASP A 127 -17.06 -10.55 8.97
CA ASP A 127 -18.36 -9.87 8.90
C ASP A 127 -18.87 -9.70 7.46
N GLY A 128 -18.23 -10.35 6.49
CA GLY A 128 -18.50 -10.17 5.09
C GLY A 128 -18.06 -8.78 4.57
N PRO A 129 -18.03 -8.59 3.25
CA PRO A 129 -17.65 -7.30 2.68
C PRO A 129 -18.68 -6.23 3.07
N THR A 130 -18.26 -5.23 3.85
CA THR A 130 -19.12 -4.10 4.29
C THR A 130 -19.64 -3.26 3.12
N SER A 131 -19.06 -3.43 1.92
CA SER A 131 -19.61 -2.92 0.68
C SER A 131 -19.59 -4.03 -0.39
N LYS A 132 -20.68 -4.16 -1.15
CA LYS A 132 -20.77 -5.03 -2.35
C LYS A 132 -19.86 -4.58 -3.50
N HIS A 133 -18.96 -3.63 -3.26
CA HIS A 133 -18.15 -3.00 -4.30
C HIS A 133 -16.73 -3.53 -4.24
N ARG A 134 -16.26 -4.04 -5.38
CA ARG A 134 -14.86 -4.38 -5.63
C ARG A 134 -14.01 -3.11 -5.44
N THR A 135 -13.26 -3.06 -4.35
CA THR A 135 -12.42 -1.91 -3.97
C THR A 135 -11.01 -2.11 -4.50
N GLY A 136 -10.48 -1.12 -5.23
CA GLY A 136 -9.09 -1.10 -5.70
C GLY A 136 -8.94 -0.48 -7.09
N THR A 137 -7.83 0.22 -7.33
CA THR A 137 -7.52 0.79 -8.65
C THR A 137 -7.16 -0.33 -9.65
N LYS A 138 -8.07 -0.63 -10.59
CA LYS A 138 -8.04 -1.78 -11.52
C LYS A 138 -6.66 -2.20 -12.09
N PRO A 139 -5.75 -1.31 -12.55
CA PRO A 139 -4.43 -1.73 -13.05
C PRO A 139 -3.44 -2.23 -11.98
N PHE A 140 -3.66 -1.94 -10.69
CA PHE A 140 -2.77 -2.36 -9.59
C PHE A 140 -3.36 -3.48 -8.74
N MET A 141 -4.61 -3.85 -8.99
CA MET A 141 -5.29 -4.93 -8.28
C MET A 141 -4.62 -6.28 -8.60
N ALA A 142 -4.39 -7.11 -7.57
CA ALA A 142 -3.87 -8.45 -7.75
C ALA A 142 -4.77 -9.26 -8.69
N PHE A 143 -4.18 -10.05 -9.60
CA PHE A 143 -4.90 -10.87 -10.57
C PHE A 143 -6.03 -11.70 -9.93
N ASP A 144 -5.78 -12.27 -8.75
CA ASP A 144 -6.68 -13.17 -8.03
C ASP A 144 -7.96 -12.45 -7.55
N LEU A 145 -7.94 -11.11 -7.48
CA LEU A 145 -9.08 -10.24 -7.16
C LEU A 145 -9.84 -9.75 -8.41
N LEU A 146 -9.28 -9.94 -9.62
CA LEU A 146 -9.88 -9.50 -10.88
C LEU A 146 -10.95 -10.47 -11.41
N ASN A 147 -10.95 -11.74 -10.99
CA ASN A 147 -11.98 -12.71 -11.38
C ASN A 147 -13.29 -12.48 -10.60
N ALA A 148 -14.41 -12.36 -11.33
CA ALA A 148 -15.69 -11.92 -10.78
C ALA A 148 -16.42 -12.95 -9.90
N GLY A 149 -15.88 -14.18 -9.82
CA GLY A 149 -16.44 -15.28 -9.03
C GLY A 149 -15.57 -15.75 -7.86
N SER A 150 -14.40 -15.14 -7.62
CA SER A 150 -13.56 -15.53 -6.48
C SER A 150 -14.02 -14.79 -5.22
N GLU A 151 -14.61 -15.50 -4.26
CA GLU A 151 -14.84 -15.02 -2.88
C GLU A 151 -13.52 -14.85 -2.10
N GLN A 152 -12.43 -14.50 -2.78
CA GLN A 152 -11.11 -14.49 -2.18
C GLN A 152 -10.94 -13.28 -1.28
N LEU A 153 -10.78 -13.57 0.01
CA LEU A 153 -10.39 -12.61 1.03
C LEU A 153 -9.13 -11.86 0.60
N HIS A 154 -9.16 -10.53 0.77
CA HIS A 154 -7.98 -9.70 0.53
C HIS A 154 -6.91 -10.02 1.58
N ARG A 155 -5.69 -10.31 1.13
CA ARG A 155 -4.56 -10.70 1.99
C ARG A 155 -3.42 -9.71 1.83
N TYR A 156 -2.49 -9.66 2.79
CA TYR A 156 -1.36 -8.72 2.69
C TYR A 156 -0.54 -8.97 1.41
N ARG A 157 -0.43 -10.24 0.97
CA ARG A 157 0.26 -10.59 -0.29
C ARG A 157 -0.33 -9.89 -1.52
N HIS A 158 -1.63 -9.56 -1.50
CA HIS A 158 -2.27 -8.86 -2.61
C HIS A 158 -1.78 -7.41 -2.66
N ASP A 159 -1.65 -6.75 -1.51
CA ASP A 159 -1.05 -5.42 -1.40
C ASP A 159 0.45 -5.45 -1.83
N LEU A 160 1.21 -6.46 -1.41
CA LEU A 160 2.61 -6.61 -1.87
C LEU A 160 2.72 -6.84 -3.38
N LYS A 161 1.78 -7.58 -3.97
CA LYS A 161 1.68 -7.78 -5.41
C LYS A 161 1.33 -6.47 -6.14
N SER A 162 0.47 -5.63 -5.56
CA SER A 162 0.21 -4.27 -6.05
C SER A 162 1.47 -3.40 -6.04
N LEU A 163 2.25 -3.42 -4.95
CA LEU A 163 3.54 -2.72 -4.87
C LEU A 163 4.51 -3.20 -5.95
N PHE A 164 4.61 -4.51 -6.16
CA PHE A 164 5.41 -5.09 -7.24
C PHE A 164 4.99 -4.59 -8.62
N TYR A 165 3.68 -4.53 -8.91
CA TYR A 165 3.17 -4.02 -10.18
C TYR A 165 3.42 -2.52 -10.36
N ILE A 166 3.33 -1.73 -9.29
CA ILE A 166 3.69 -0.31 -9.33
C ILE A 166 5.16 -0.14 -9.73
N ILE A 167 6.07 -0.89 -9.11
CA ILE A 167 7.50 -0.86 -9.45
C ILE A 167 7.71 -1.28 -10.90
N LEU A 168 7.05 -2.36 -11.33
CA LEU A 168 7.14 -2.85 -12.71
C LEU A 168 6.68 -1.79 -13.72
N ILE A 169 5.54 -1.14 -13.47
CA ILE A 169 4.99 -0.11 -14.35
C ILE A 169 5.93 1.09 -14.44
N TYR A 170 6.39 1.63 -13.30
CA TYR A 170 7.37 2.71 -13.31
C TYR A 170 8.62 2.33 -14.09
N SER A 171 9.16 1.14 -13.80
CA SER A 171 10.41 0.70 -14.40
C SER A 171 10.33 0.42 -15.91
N SER A 172 9.13 0.16 -16.47
CA SER A 172 8.97 -0.24 -17.87
C SER A 172 8.30 0.82 -18.75
N HIS A 173 7.37 1.60 -18.20
CA HIS A 173 6.58 2.58 -18.94
C HIS A 173 7.13 4.01 -18.86
N TYR A 174 8.18 4.29 -18.08
CA TYR A 174 8.69 5.63 -17.86
C TYR A 174 10.20 5.73 -18.13
N SER A 175 10.60 6.66 -19.00
CA SER A 175 12.02 6.93 -19.28
C SER A 175 12.70 7.73 -18.17
N ASP A 176 11.91 8.52 -17.44
CA ASP A 176 12.27 9.29 -16.26
C ASP A 176 11.00 9.43 -15.38
N PRO A 177 11.07 10.00 -14.17
CA PRO A 177 9.95 10.09 -13.23
C PRO A 177 8.65 10.69 -13.81
N THR A 178 8.76 11.54 -14.82
CA THR A 178 7.64 12.32 -15.40
C THR A 178 7.29 11.93 -16.83
N THR A 179 8.25 11.40 -17.60
CA THR A 179 8.05 11.13 -19.03
C THR A 179 7.72 9.67 -19.28
N ARG A 180 6.54 9.43 -19.87
CA ARG A 180 6.17 8.11 -20.38
C ARG A 180 7.06 7.75 -21.57
N ALA A 181 7.59 6.53 -21.57
CA ALA A 181 8.47 6.03 -22.63
C ALA A 181 7.77 6.08 -24.00
N SER A 182 8.47 6.59 -25.01
CA SER A 182 7.96 6.75 -26.39
C SER A 182 7.76 5.44 -27.13
N SER A 183 8.47 4.38 -26.73
CA SER A 183 8.32 3.03 -27.26
C SER A 183 8.24 2.02 -26.12
N LEU A 184 7.14 1.26 -26.07
CA LEU A 184 7.09 0.03 -25.29
C LEU A 184 7.62 -1.09 -26.18
N PRO A 185 8.72 -1.76 -25.84
CA PRO A 185 9.16 -2.88 -26.65
C PRO A 185 8.07 -3.95 -26.67
N PHE A 186 7.83 -4.50 -27.86
CA PHE A 186 6.73 -5.42 -28.17
C PHE A 186 6.75 -6.73 -27.34
N LYS A 187 7.80 -6.99 -26.53
CA LYS A 187 7.86 -8.05 -25.52
C LYS A 187 7.56 -7.48 -24.12
N LEU A 188 6.29 -7.59 -23.77
CA LEU A 188 5.58 -6.80 -22.77
C LEU A 188 5.94 -7.01 -21.28
N TRP A 189 6.97 -7.78 -20.88
CA TRP A 189 7.13 -8.14 -19.45
C TRP A 189 8.56 -8.28 -18.91
N LEU A 190 9.58 -7.72 -19.59
CA LEU A 190 10.96 -7.77 -19.08
C LEU A 190 11.87 -6.62 -19.51
N PHE A 191 11.31 -5.55 -20.09
CA PHE A 191 12.13 -4.40 -20.44
C PHE A 191 12.03 -3.32 -19.37
N VAL A 192 13.14 -3.10 -18.68
CA VAL A 192 13.32 -2.01 -17.73
C VAL A 192 14.01 -0.86 -18.46
N GLN A 193 13.43 0.33 -18.36
CA GLN A 193 13.97 1.57 -18.90
C GLN A 193 15.32 1.88 -18.24
N LEU A 194 16.25 2.47 -19.00
CA LEU A 194 17.64 2.68 -18.55
C LEU A 194 17.72 3.41 -17.20
N TYR A 195 16.89 4.43 -17.00
CA TYR A 195 16.82 5.17 -15.74
C TYR A 195 16.51 4.26 -14.53
N PHE A 196 15.69 3.23 -14.73
CA PHE A 196 15.26 2.28 -13.70
C PHE A 196 16.00 0.94 -13.73
N ASN A 197 17.10 0.80 -14.49
CA ASN A 197 17.77 -0.50 -14.71
C ASN A 197 18.12 -1.27 -13.42
N ASN A 198 18.42 -0.56 -12.33
CA ASN A 198 18.74 -1.14 -11.02
C ASN A 198 17.55 -1.86 -10.35
N PHE A 199 16.30 -1.65 -10.80
CA PHE A 199 15.12 -2.38 -10.32
C PHE A 199 15.02 -3.81 -10.87
N THR A 200 15.77 -4.14 -11.92
CA THR A 200 15.71 -5.45 -12.58
C THR A 200 15.94 -6.61 -11.60
N GLN A 201 16.86 -6.46 -10.65
CA GLN A 201 17.16 -7.49 -9.67
C GLN A 201 15.96 -7.77 -8.75
N TRP A 202 15.34 -6.73 -8.20
CA TRP A 202 14.14 -6.86 -7.37
C TRP A 202 13.02 -7.55 -8.14
N LEU A 203 12.74 -7.05 -9.35
CA LEU A 203 11.66 -7.54 -10.18
C LEU A 203 11.85 -9.02 -10.53
N ALA A 204 13.07 -9.42 -10.89
CA ALA A 204 13.38 -10.80 -11.24
C ALA A 204 13.23 -11.76 -10.06
N ILE A 205 13.71 -11.39 -8.87
CA ILE A 205 13.66 -12.27 -7.70
C ILE A 205 12.23 -12.37 -7.16
N ILE A 206 11.53 -11.24 -7.02
CA ILE A 206 10.14 -11.21 -6.56
C ILE A 206 9.24 -12.00 -7.53
N ARG A 207 9.42 -11.84 -8.84
CA ARG A 207 8.70 -12.65 -9.83
C ARG A 207 8.93 -14.14 -9.62
N ARG A 208 10.17 -14.59 -9.38
CA ARG A 208 10.46 -16.01 -9.12
C ARG A 208 9.78 -16.51 -7.84
N MET A 209 9.67 -15.68 -6.81
CA MET A 209 8.94 -16.01 -5.57
C MET A 209 7.46 -16.22 -5.85
N LEU A 210 6.84 -15.27 -6.57
CA LEU A 210 5.45 -15.37 -7.01
C LEU A 210 5.23 -16.62 -7.88
N ASP A 211 6.06 -16.82 -8.92
CA ASP A 211 5.93 -17.97 -9.83
C ASP A 211 6.02 -19.31 -9.09
N LYS A 212 6.90 -19.42 -8.07
CA LYS A 212 6.99 -20.62 -7.24
C LYS A 212 5.76 -20.81 -6.37
N GLY A 213 5.33 -19.74 -5.69
CA GLY A 213 4.15 -19.76 -4.84
C GLY A 213 2.87 -20.10 -5.60
N TYR A 214 2.70 -19.56 -6.82
CA TYR A 214 1.53 -19.87 -7.63
C TYR A 214 1.52 -21.29 -8.19
N LYS A 215 2.70 -21.86 -8.46
CA LYS A 215 2.81 -23.27 -8.88
C LYS A 215 2.55 -24.26 -7.75
N SER A 216 2.64 -23.83 -6.49
CA SER A 216 2.31 -24.67 -5.34
C SER A 216 0.84 -24.58 -4.93
N LEU A 217 0.02 -23.76 -5.59
CA LEU A 217 -1.41 -23.72 -5.27
C LEU A 217 -2.05 -25.09 -5.55
N PRO A 218 -2.88 -25.60 -4.61
CA PRO A 218 -3.82 -26.66 -4.91
C PRO A 218 -4.76 -26.25 -6.05
N SER A 219 -5.20 -27.22 -6.86
CA SER A 219 -6.25 -26.98 -7.87
C SER A 219 -7.53 -26.52 -7.17
N THR A 220 -8.19 -25.48 -7.71
CA THR A 220 -9.46 -24.94 -7.16
C THR A 220 -10.60 -25.00 -8.17
N ASP A 221 -10.41 -25.67 -9.32
CA ASP A 221 -11.30 -25.54 -10.47
C ASP A 221 -12.46 -26.56 -10.52
N ASP A 222 -12.68 -27.37 -9.47
CA ASP A 222 -13.79 -28.34 -9.44
C ASP A 222 -14.65 -28.22 -8.17
N ASP A 223 -15.98 -28.22 -8.35
CA ASP A 223 -17.01 -28.25 -7.30
C ASP A 223 -17.01 -29.56 -6.47
N TYR A 224 -16.06 -30.47 -6.75
CA TYR A 224 -15.86 -31.74 -6.06
C TYR A 224 -14.36 -32.05 -5.96
N LEU A 225 -13.64 -31.30 -5.13
CA LEU A 225 -12.26 -31.64 -4.78
C LEU A 225 -12.26 -32.95 -3.97
N PRO A 226 -11.45 -33.97 -4.34
CA PRO A 226 -11.22 -35.15 -3.52
C PRO A 226 -10.80 -34.75 -2.09
N GLU A 227 -11.14 -35.54 -1.07
CA GLU A 227 -10.83 -35.25 0.36
C GLU A 227 -9.35 -34.87 0.57
N GLU A 228 -8.43 -35.50 -0.18
CA GLU A 228 -6.99 -35.21 -0.12
C GLU A 228 -6.64 -33.79 -0.61
N GLU A 229 -7.32 -33.28 -1.65
CA GLU A 229 -7.10 -31.92 -2.17
C GLU A 229 -7.71 -30.85 -1.25
N GLN A 230 -8.85 -31.15 -0.62
CA GLN A 230 -9.43 -30.28 0.40
C GLN A 230 -8.51 -30.15 1.62
N LEU A 231 -7.94 -31.27 2.09
CA LEU A 231 -6.95 -31.27 3.17
C LEU A 231 -5.70 -30.46 2.81
N LEU A 232 -5.24 -30.54 1.55
CA LEU A 232 -4.14 -29.72 1.07
C LEU A 232 -4.50 -28.22 1.02
N ALA A 233 -5.72 -27.88 0.61
CA ALA A 233 -6.20 -26.49 0.61
C ALA A 233 -6.33 -25.90 2.02
N ASP A 234 -6.74 -26.71 3.00
CA ASP A 234 -6.85 -26.32 4.41
C ASP A 234 -5.48 -26.15 5.07
N LEU A 235 -4.47 -26.89 4.62
CA LEU A 235 -3.08 -26.76 5.08
C LEU A 235 -2.29 -25.67 4.36
N TYR A 236 -2.78 -25.20 3.21
CA TYR A 236 -2.08 -24.21 2.39
C TYR A 236 -2.09 -22.83 3.06
N ASP A 237 -0.91 -22.23 3.25
CA ASP A 237 -0.81 -20.86 3.72
C ASP A 237 -1.10 -19.87 2.58
N TRP A 238 -2.37 -19.48 2.49
CA TRP A 238 -2.85 -18.51 1.52
C TRP A 238 -2.29 -17.10 1.75
N ASP A 239 -1.84 -16.71 2.93
CA ASP A 239 -1.27 -15.39 3.14
C ASP A 239 0.12 -15.27 2.53
N THR A 240 0.89 -16.36 2.52
CA THR A 240 2.30 -16.34 2.14
C THR A 240 2.62 -17.08 0.84
N LEU A 241 1.60 -17.56 0.12
CA LEU A 241 1.75 -18.48 -1.01
C LEU A 241 2.60 -19.70 -0.62
N ASP A 242 2.22 -20.32 0.50
CA ASP A 242 2.97 -21.40 1.13
C ASP A 242 4.45 -21.04 1.31
N VAL A 243 4.68 -20.06 2.17
CA VAL A 243 5.96 -19.44 2.55
C VAL A 243 6.76 -18.80 1.41
N ASN A 244 6.33 -18.87 0.15
CA ASN A 244 7.11 -18.36 -0.98
C ASN A 244 7.17 -16.83 -1.05
N PHE A 245 6.15 -16.13 -0.55
CA PHE A 245 5.98 -14.69 -0.70
C PHE A 245 5.61 -14.01 0.62
N THR A 246 6.60 -13.92 1.51
CA THR A 246 6.48 -13.30 2.85
C THR A 246 7.08 -11.90 2.91
N TYR A 247 6.67 -11.09 3.89
CA TYR A 247 7.33 -9.82 4.18
C TYR A 247 8.84 -9.98 4.35
N THR A 248 9.28 -10.95 5.15
CA THR A 248 10.71 -11.21 5.39
C THR A 248 11.46 -11.42 4.07
N LYS A 249 10.97 -12.33 3.22
CA LYS A 249 11.60 -12.61 1.93
C LYS A 249 11.62 -11.39 1.00
N VAL A 250 10.52 -10.64 0.92
CA VAL A 250 10.43 -9.45 0.05
C VAL A 250 11.32 -8.31 0.58
N MET A 251 11.35 -8.10 1.89
CA MET A 251 12.22 -7.12 2.54
C MET A 251 13.69 -7.46 2.35
N ASP A 252 14.09 -8.73 2.51
CA ASP A 252 15.48 -9.15 2.32
C ASP A 252 15.98 -8.87 0.89
N VAL A 253 15.10 -9.03 -0.10
CA VAL A 253 15.38 -8.68 -1.50
C VAL A 253 15.47 -7.17 -1.67
N MET A 254 14.49 -6.43 -1.16
CA MET A 254 14.39 -4.98 -1.35
C MET A 254 15.36 -4.18 -0.48
N ARG A 255 16.01 -4.80 0.51
CA ARG A 255 16.97 -4.15 1.40
C ARG A 255 18.21 -3.62 0.68
N PHE A 256 18.58 -4.20 -0.46
CA PHE A 256 19.75 -3.80 -1.24
C PHE A 256 19.36 -3.25 -2.61
N PHE A 257 19.87 -2.07 -2.96
CA PHE A 257 19.64 -1.42 -4.24
C PHE A 257 20.95 -0.89 -4.85
N GLY A 258 21.29 -1.37 -6.05
CA GLY A 258 22.53 -1.00 -6.73
C GLY A 258 23.79 -1.35 -5.91
N GLY A 259 23.78 -2.50 -5.23
CA GLY A 259 24.88 -2.97 -4.38
C GLY A 259 25.06 -2.24 -3.06
N ARG A 260 24.14 -1.34 -2.69
CA ARG A 260 24.17 -0.63 -1.40
C ARG A 260 22.88 -0.89 -0.64
N GLU A 261 23.00 -0.97 0.68
CA GLU A 261 21.85 -1.09 1.56
C GLU A 261 20.97 0.17 1.51
N LEU A 262 19.66 -0.03 1.60
CA LEU A 262 18.67 1.03 1.85
C LEU A 262 18.50 1.22 3.37
N VAL A 263 17.96 2.37 3.75
CA VAL A 263 17.77 2.68 5.16
C VAL A 263 16.55 1.94 5.69
N THR A 264 16.76 1.05 6.65
CA THR A 264 15.69 0.48 7.47
C THR A 264 15.26 1.53 8.51
N ARG A 265 13.99 1.93 8.46
CA ARG A 265 13.37 2.92 9.33
C ARG A 265 12.73 2.29 10.56
N TRP A 266 12.23 1.07 10.40
CA TRP A 266 11.57 0.31 11.45
C TRP A 266 12.25 -1.04 11.64
N ASN A 267 12.71 -1.33 12.86
CA ASN A 267 13.54 -2.48 13.19
C ASN A 267 12.77 -3.62 13.87
N GLY A 268 11.44 -3.60 13.91
CA GLY A 268 10.67 -4.67 14.54
C GLY A 268 10.33 -4.42 16.01
N GLU A 269 10.96 -3.44 16.66
CA GLU A 269 10.78 -3.23 18.10
C GLU A 269 9.57 -2.33 18.39
N ARG A 270 8.73 -2.75 19.34
CA ARG A 270 7.76 -1.86 19.99
C ARG A 270 8.56 -0.84 20.78
N ARG A 271 8.39 0.45 20.47
CA ARG A 271 8.68 1.47 21.48
C ARG A 271 7.50 1.47 22.42
N ASP A 272 7.73 0.93 23.61
CA ASP A 272 6.79 0.92 24.73
C ASP A 272 6.41 2.35 25.17
#